data_AF-A0A9D6I0A7-F1
#
_entry.id   AF-A0A9D6I0A7-F1
#
_cell.length_a   1.000
_cell.length_b   1.000
_cell.length_c   1.000
_cell.angle_alpha   90.00
_cell.angle_beta   90.00
_cell.angle_gamma   90.00
#
_symmetry.space_group_name_H-M   'P 1'
#
loop_
_entity.id
_entity.type
_entity.pdbx_description
1 polymer ?
#
loop_
_entity_poly.entity_id
_entity_poly.type
_entity_poly.pdbx_seq_one_letter_code
_entity_poly.pdbx_strand_id
1 'polypeptide(L)'
;MTECRYPRPLESFATGVRPEAAFTIPVLAQGRAALERINREMGLAFDDWDLDYYTALFRDRVGRDPTNVECFDIAQSNSEHSRHWFFKGRLVVDGKEVPGHLLALVKGTLDANPTNSVIAFRDNSSAIRGYAVRTILPAGSNQPGPFRPADVEYHVIFTAETHNFPSGVAPFPGAETGSGGRIRDVHATGRGGLVRIGISIGPPKVELGERTVQEA
;
A
#
# COMPACT_ATOMS: atom_id res chain seq x y z
N MET A 1 -6.34 22.37 3.79
CA MET A 1 -5.35 21.35 4.23
C MET A 1 -3.93 21.67 3.77
N THR A 2 -3.72 22.18 2.56
CA THR A 2 -2.38 22.32 1.94
C THR A 2 -1.88 23.76 1.81
N GLU A 3 -2.67 24.76 2.23
CA GLU A 3 -2.35 26.18 2.04
C GLU A 3 -2.27 26.90 3.38
N CYS A 4 -1.37 27.88 3.44
CA CYS A 4 -1.23 28.80 4.57
C CYS A 4 -1.13 30.22 4.04
N ARG A 5 -1.84 31.17 4.66
CA ARG A 5 -1.76 32.59 4.30
C ARG A 5 -0.59 33.25 5.02
N TYR A 6 0.29 33.88 4.26
CA TYR A 6 1.36 34.71 4.82
C TYR A 6 0.88 36.15 5.02
N PRO A 7 1.11 36.75 6.20
CA PRO A 7 0.73 38.14 6.45
C PRO A 7 1.63 39.16 5.73
N ARG A 8 2.81 38.73 5.28
CA ARG A 8 3.79 39.54 4.52
C ARG A 8 4.49 38.66 3.49
N PRO A 9 5.08 39.23 2.42
CA PRO A 9 5.88 38.47 1.46
C PRO A 9 6.99 37.66 2.13
N LEU A 10 7.21 36.43 1.66
CA LEU A 10 8.29 35.56 2.13
C LEU A 10 9.65 36.17 1.80
N GLU A 11 10.52 36.29 2.80
CA GLU A 11 11.88 36.80 2.65
C GLU A 11 12.91 35.67 2.47
N SER A 12 12.55 34.41 2.77
CA SER A 12 13.44 33.24 2.67
C SER A 12 12.66 31.94 2.52
N PHE A 13 13.28 30.95 1.87
CA PHE A 13 12.80 29.57 1.80
C PHE A 13 13.49 28.64 2.81
N ALA A 14 14.41 29.16 3.63
CA ALA A 14 15.08 28.37 4.65
C ALA A 14 14.07 27.97 5.74
N THR A 15 13.86 26.66 5.90
CA THR A 15 12.90 26.14 6.89
C THR A 15 13.48 26.09 8.30
N GLY A 16 14.80 26.06 8.44
CA GLY A 16 15.49 25.89 9.74
C GLY A 16 15.30 24.51 10.37
N VAL A 17 14.56 23.60 9.71
CA VAL A 17 14.26 22.26 10.20
C VAL A 17 15.53 21.41 10.16
N ARG A 18 15.85 20.75 11.27
CA ARG A 18 16.93 19.77 11.37
C ARG A 18 16.34 18.37 11.46
N PRO A 19 16.90 17.36 10.77
CA PRO A 19 16.45 15.98 10.92
C PRO A 19 16.56 15.54 12.38
N GLU A 20 15.49 14.92 12.89
CA GLU A 20 15.50 14.31 14.22
C GLU A 20 16.38 13.06 14.22
N ALA A 21 17.13 12.85 15.30
CA ALA A 21 17.94 11.65 15.45
C ALA A 21 17.04 10.45 15.80
N ALA A 22 17.33 9.29 15.22
CA ALA A 22 16.73 8.04 15.68
C ALA A 22 17.10 7.79 17.15
N PHE A 23 16.18 7.19 17.91
CA PHE A 23 16.37 6.88 19.31
C PHE A 23 15.94 5.45 19.64
N THR A 24 16.43 4.97 20.77
CA THR A 24 16.26 3.60 21.23
C THR A 24 15.14 3.53 22.27
N ILE A 25 14.30 2.49 22.19
CA ILE A 25 13.22 2.23 23.14
C ILE A 25 13.71 1.19 24.14
N PRO A 26 13.78 1.50 25.45
CA PRO A 26 14.46 0.67 26.44
C PRO A 26 13.66 -0.58 26.86
N VAL A 27 13.36 -1.46 25.92
CA VAL A 27 12.60 -2.71 26.12
C VAL A 27 13.34 -3.69 27.03
N LEU A 28 14.67 -3.74 27.01
CA LEU A 28 15.44 -4.61 27.90
C LEU A 28 15.32 -4.19 29.37
N ALA A 29 15.34 -2.89 29.62
CA ALA A 29 15.29 -2.35 30.99
C ALA A 29 13.85 -2.16 31.51
N GLN A 30 12.92 -1.77 30.64
CA GLN A 30 11.55 -1.38 31.02
C GLN A 30 10.48 -2.35 30.49
N GLY A 31 10.86 -3.35 29.70
CA GLY A 31 9.95 -4.37 29.18
C GLY A 31 8.83 -3.78 28.31
N ARG A 32 7.66 -4.43 28.41
CA ARG A 32 6.45 -4.08 27.66
C ARG A 32 6.02 -2.62 27.83
N ALA A 33 6.23 -2.04 29.02
CA ALA A 33 5.83 -0.66 29.30
C ALA A 33 6.52 0.37 28.38
N ALA A 34 7.75 0.10 27.93
CA ALA A 34 8.43 0.94 26.96
C ALA A 34 7.76 0.89 25.58
N LEU A 35 7.30 -0.29 25.15
CA LEU A 35 6.57 -0.45 23.89
C LEU A 35 5.16 0.15 23.96
N GLU A 36 4.47 0.03 25.09
CA GLU A 36 3.16 0.67 25.27
C GLU A 36 3.24 2.20 25.18
N ARG A 37 4.30 2.77 25.78
CA ARG A 37 4.55 4.20 25.71
C ARG A 37 4.79 4.66 24.28
N ILE A 38 5.72 4.02 23.57
CA ILE A 38 6.03 4.42 22.19
C ILE A 38 4.86 4.15 21.22
N ASN A 39 4.08 3.09 21.45
CA ASN A 39 2.86 2.79 20.70
C ASN A 39 1.87 3.96 20.75
N ARG A 40 1.65 4.53 21.94
CA ARG A 40 0.77 5.70 22.13
C ARG A 40 1.38 6.98 21.55
N GLU A 41 2.66 7.24 21.80
CA GLU A 41 3.34 8.46 21.36
C GLU A 41 3.42 8.56 19.83
N MET A 42 3.70 7.45 19.15
CA MET A 42 3.89 7.42 17.68
C MET A 42 2.65 6.92 16.92
N GLY A 43 1.60 6.47 17.60
CA GLY A 43 0.39 5.94 16.96
C GLY A 43 0.65 4.65 16.16
N LEU A 44 1.39 3.70 16.75
CA LEU A 44 1.80 2.46 16.07
C LEU A 44 0.66 1.43 15.93
N ALA A 45 -0.43 1.60 16.68
CA ALA A 45 -1.60 0.74 16.69
C ALA A 45 -1.31 -0.74 17.02
N PHE A 46 -0.28 -1.02 17.81
CA PHE A 46 -0.04 -2.36 18.37
C PHE A 46 -1.16 -2.74 19.35
N ASP A 47 -1.68 -3.95 19.19
CA ASP A 47 -2.58 -4.56 20.17
C ASP A 47 -1.81 -5.28 21.29
N ASP A 48 -2.53 -5.91 22.22
CA ASP A 48 -1.90 -6.63 23.34
C ASP A 48 -1.01 -7.79 22.87
N TRP A 49 -1.39 -8.48 21.80
CA TRP A 49 -0.63 -9.59 21.25
C TRP A 49 0.67 -9.10 20.61
N ASP A 50 0.59 -8.03 19.83
CA ASP A 50 1.75 -7.37 19.23
C ASP A 50 2.74 -6.92 20.30
N LEU A 51 2.25 -6.24 21.35
CA LEU A 51 3.08 -5.76 22.46
C LEU A 51 3.81 -6.90 23.16
N ASP A 52 3.12 -8.00 23.45
CA ASP A 52 3.73 -9.18 24.07
C ASP A 52 4.75 -9.85 23.14
N TYR A 53 4.38 -10.04 21.87
CA TYR A 53 5.24 -10.66 20.87
C TYR A 53 6.51 -9.86 20.62
N TYR A 54 6.41 -8.55 20.38
CA TYR A 54 7.57 -7.70 20.13
C TYR A 54 8.44 -7.51 21.38
N THR A 55 7.84 -7.45 22.57
CA THR A 55 8.62 -7.43 23.82
C THR A 55 9.48 -8.69 23.93
N ALA A 56 8.89 -9.87 23.72
CA ALA A 56 9.61 -11.13 23.76
C ALA A 56 10.64 -11.24 22.62
N LEU A 57 10.33 -10.76 21.41
CA LEU A 57 11.26 -10.75 20.29
C LEU A 57 12.54 -9.97 20.64
N PHE A 58 12.40 -8.71 21.05
CA PHE A 58 13.58 -7.86 21.32
C PHE A 58 14.36 -8.31 22.54
N ARG A 59 13.67 -8.78 23.59
CA ARG A 59 14.31 -9.26 24.82
C ARG A 59 14.97 -10.62 24.67
N ASP A 60 14.25 -11.61 24.13
CA ASP A 60 14.63 -13.02 24.24
C ASP A 60 15.32 -13.56 22.97
N ARG A 61 15.10 -12.93 21.81
CA ARG A 61 15.65 -13.40 20.51
C ARG A 61 16.71 -12.46 19.96
N VAL A 62 16.42 -11.16 19.91
CA VAL A 62 17.33 -10.17 19.33
C VAL A 62 18.37 -9.73 20.35
N GLY A 63 18.00 -9.63 21.63
CA GLY A 63 18.92 -9.29 22.72
C GLY A 63 19.38 -7.83 22.73
N ARG A 64 18.59 -6.92 22.13
CA ARG A 64 18.83 -5.47 22.18
C ARG A 64 17.52 -4.70 22.11
N ASP A 65 17.59 -3.45 22.53
CA ASP A 65 16.50 -2.50 22.37
C ASP A 65 16.24 -2.17 20.88
N PRO A 66 14.96 -2.05 20.46
CA PRO A 66 14.60 -1.53 19.15
C PRO A 66 14.79 -0.02 19.05
N THR A 67 14.99 0.46 17.84
CA THR A 67 14.89 1.88 17.51
C THR A 67 13.46 2.28 17.18
N ASN A 68 13.15 3.57 17.26
CA ASN A 68 11.85 4.11 16.85
C ASN A 68 11.54 3.84 15.37
N VAL A 69 12.58 3.83 14.52
CA VAL A 69 12.47 3.48 13.09
C VAL A 69 12.06 2.03 12.91
N GLU A 70 12.66 1.09 13.65
CA GLU A 70 12.28 -0.32 13.61
C GLU A 70 10.85 -0.55 14.11
N CYS A 71 10.46 0.08 15.22
CA CYS A 71 9.09 0.00 15.72
C CYS A 71 8.08 0.54 14.68
N PHE A 72 8.40 1.65 14.00
CA PHE A 72 7.53 2.21 12.98
C PHE A 72 7.43 1.31 11.74
N ASP A 73 8.54 0.75 11.26
CA ASP A 73 8.54 -0.20 10.14
C ASP A 73 7.72 -1.46 10.46
N ILE A 74 7.89 -2.03 11.66
CA ILE A 74 7.11 -3.17 12.14
C ILE A 74 5.61 -2.86 12.12
N ALA A 75 5.21 -1.68 12.59
CA ALA A 75 3.81 -1.24 12.61
C ALA A 75 3.22 -1.12 11.19
N GLN A 76 3.95 -0.52 10.26
CA GLN A 76 3.48 -0.40 8.87
C GLN A 76 3.42 -1.76 8.17
N SER A 77 4.45 -2.59 8.35
CA SER A 77 4.58 -3.91 7.72
C SER A 77 3.57 -4.93 8.24
N ASN A 78 3.15 -4.84 9.51
CA ASN A 78 2.17 -5.76 10.12
C ASN A 78 0.75 -5.20 10.20
N SER A 79 0.51 -3.98 9.72
CA SER A 79 -0.84 -3.43 9.63
C SER A 79 -1.78 -4.32 8.80
N GLU A 80 -3.09 -4.24 9.05
CA GLU A 80 -4.10 -4.96 8.27
C GLU A 80 -4.00 -4.64 6.77
N HIS A 81 -3.73 -3.39 6.44
CA HIS A 81 -3.60 -2.94 5.05
C HIS A 81 -2.45 -3.66 4.31
N SER A 82 -1.33 -3.91 4.99
CA SER A 82 -0.14 -4.54 4.40
C SER A 82 -0.21 -6.06 4.45
N ARG A 83 -0.73 -6.64 5.54
CA ARG A 83 -0.64 -8.08 5.79
C ARG A 83 -1.90 -8.87 5.42
N HIS A 84 -3.04 -8.17 5.31
CA HIS A 84 -4.35 -8.71 5.00
C HIS A 84 -4.76 -9.85 5.96
N TRP A 85 -4.70 -9.60 7.27
CA TRP A 85 -5.04 -10.59 8.29
C TRP A 85 -6.49 -11.06 8.13
N PHE A 86 -7.44 -10.18 7.81
CA PHE A 86 -8.84 -10.59 7.64
C PHE A 86 -9.02 -11.55 6.45
N PHE A 87 -8.28 -11.37 5.36
CA PHE A 87 -8.36 -12.27 4.19
C PHE A 87 -7.75 -13.65 4.43
N LYS A 88 -6.88 -13.78 5.44
CA LYS A 88 -6.21 -15.03 5.83
C LYS A 88 -6.69 -15.59 7.17
N GLY A 89 -7.57 -14.86 7.84
CA GLY A 89 -8.12 -15.23 9.14
C GLY A 89 -9.05 -16.44 9.06
N ARG A 90 -9.28 -17.04 10.23
CA ARG A 90 -10.29 -18.09 10.40
C ARG A 90 -11.68 -17.49 10.24
N LEU A 91 -12.53 -18.16 9.49
CA LEU A 91 -13.90 -17.72 9.22
C LEU A 91 -14.89 -18.57 10.02
N VAL A 92 -15.77 -17.91 10.75
CA VAL A 92 -16.88 -18.56 11.48
C VAL A 92 -18.18 -17.92 10.99
N VAL A 93 -19.04 -18.72 10.37
CA VAL A 93 -20.34 -18.29 9.82
C VAL A 93 -21.44 -19.05 10.55
N ASP A 94 -22.39 -18.31 11.13
CA ASP A 94 -23.49 -18.88 11.92
C ASP A 94 -23.02 -19.85 13.02
N GLY A 95 -21.92 -19.49 13.70
CA GLY A 95 -21.33 -20.28 14.78
C GLY A 95 -20.53 -21.51 14.33
N LYS A 96 -20.36 -21.74 13.02
CA LYS A 96 -19.59 -22.86 12.47
C LYS A 96 -18.34 -22.35 11.76
N GLU A 97 -17.19 -22.91 12.13
CA GLU A 97 -15.95 -22.65 11.41
C GLU A 97 -16.02 -23.24 10.00
N VAL A 98 -15.69 -22.43 8.99
CA VAL A 98 -15.66 -22.87 7.59
C VAL A 98 -14.22 -23.19 7.18
N PRO A 99 -14.00 -24.20 6.32
CA PRO A 99 -12.65 -24.56 5.90
C PRO A 99 -12.01 -23.48 5.02
N GLY A 100 -10.74 -23.19 5.27
CA GLY A 100 -9.96 -22.21 4.52
C GLY A 100 -10.18 -20.76 4.97
N HIS A 101 -9.84 -19.82 4.09
CA HIS A 101 -9.93 -18.38 4.34
C HIS A 101 -10.27 -17.64 3.03
N LEU A 102 -10.63 -16.36 3.10
CA LEU A 102 -11.13 -15.60 1.93
C LEU A 102 -10.15 -15.62 0.75
N LEU A 103 -8.85 -15.40 1.00
CA LEU A 103 -7.85 -15.45 -0.06
C LEU A 103 -7.71 -16.86 -0.69
N ALA A 104 -7.97 -17.94 0.05
CA ALA A 104 -7.97 -19.29 -0.51
C ALA A 104 -9.14 -19.48 -1.48
N LEU A 105 -10.32 -18.91 -1.17
CA LEU A 105 -11.47 -18.92 -2.08
C LEU A 105 -11.13 -18.19 -3.38
N VAL A 106 -10.48 -17.03 -3.31
CA VAL A 106 -10.04 -16.28 -4.50
C VAL A 106 -9.02 -17.10 -5.31
N LYS A 107 -8.03 -17.73 -4.67
CA LYS A 107 -7.04 -18.59 -5.34
C LYS A 107 -7.65 -19.83 -5.98
N GLY A 108 -8.71 -20.40 -5.38
CA GLY A 108 -9.42 -21.55 -5.94
C GLY A 108 -9.97 -21.30 -7.34
N THR A 109 -10.26 -20.04 -7.71
CA THR A 109 -10.69 -19.70 -9.08
C THR A 109 -9.58 -19.93 -10.11
N LEU A 110 -8.32 -19.69 -9.74
CA LEU A 110 -7.14 -19.96 -10.57
C LEU A 110 -6.86 -21.46 -10.65
N ASP A 111 -6.95 -22.16 -9.52
CA ASP A 111 -6.75 -23.61 -9.48
C ASP A 111 -7.78 -24.35 -10.34
N ALA A 112 -9.02 -23.87 -10.36
CA ALA A 112 -10.09 -24.42 -11.19
C ALA A 112 -9.90 -24.12 -12.70
N ASN A 113 -9.26 -23.00 -13.06
CA ASN A 113 -9.02 -22.64 -14.46
C ASN A 113 -7.70 -21.84 -14.64
N PRO A 114 -6.57 -22.55 -14.77
CA PRO A 114 -5.26 -21.90 -14.89
C PRO A 114 -4.92 -21.46 -16.33
N THR A 115 -5.72 -21.85 -17.32
CA THR A 115 -5.29 -22.00 -18.73
C THR A 115 -4.74 -20.72 -19.38
N ASN A 116 -5.16 -19.54 -18.92
CA ASN A 116 -4.75 -18.26 -19.49
C ASN A 116 -3.89 -17.39 -18.55
N SER A 117 -3.61 -17.82 -17.33
CA SER A 117 -2.81 -17.02 -16.40
C SER A 117 -1.31 -17.13 -16.72
N VAL A 118 -0.62 -15.99 -16.69
CA VAL A 118 0.85 -15.91 -16.77
C VAL A 118 1.44 -15.58 -15.41
N ILE A 119 0.83 -14.63 -14.69
CA ILE A 119 1.22 -14.20 -13.35
C ILE A 119 -0.03 -14.04 -12.50
N ALA A 120 -0.05 -14.66 -11.32
CA ALA A 120 -1.09 -14.48 -10.32
C ALA A 120 -0.54 -14.69 -8.90
N PHE A 121 -0.89 -13.79 -7.97
CA PHE A 121 -0.53 -13.83 -6.55
C PHE A 121 0.97 -13.89 -6.22
N ARG A 122 1.85 -13.46 -7.14
CA ARG A 122 3.31 -13.51 -6.98
C ARG A 122 4.03 -12.24 -7.45
N ASP A 123 3.27 -11.17 -7.70
CA ASP A 123 3.76 -9.87 -8.15
C ASP A 123 2.72 -8.80 -7.77
N ASN A 124 3.02 -7.52 -8.01
CA ASN A 124 2.12 -6.39 -7.75
C ASN A 124 0.90 -6.36 -8.68
N SER A 125 0.95 -7.07 -9.80
CA SER A 125 -0.17 -7.21 -10.73
C SER A 125 -0.35 -8.66 -11.17
N SER A 126 -1.51 -8.93 -11.78
CA SER A 126 -1.77 -10.19 -12.48
C SER A 126 -1.63 -10.00 -13.98
N ALA A 127 -1.36 -11.09 -14.71
CA ALA A 127 -1.30 -11.06 -16.16
C ALA A 127 -1.92 -12.30 -16.78
N ILE A 128 -2.58 -12.11 -17.92
CA ILE A 128 -3.05 -13.19 -18.79
C ILE A 128 -2.24 -13.23 -20.07
N ARG A 129 -2.24 -14.38 -20.75
CA ARG A 129 -1.56 -14.54 -22.04
C ARG A 129 -2.16 -13.55 -23.03
N GLY A 130 -1.28 -12.81 -23.68
CA GLY A 130 -1.65 -11.91 -24.77
C GLY A 130 -1.23 -12.47 -26.11
N TYR A 131 -0.75 -11.60 -27.00
CA TYR A 131 -0.58 -11.91 -28.41
C TYR A 131 0.73 -11.36 -28.96
N ALA A 132 1.16 -11.91 -30.09
CA ALA A 132 2.18 -11.29 -30.92
C ALA A 132 1.63 -9.98 -31.50
N VAL A 133 2.38 -8.90 -31.37
CA VAL A 133 2.03 -7.56 -31.83
C VAL A 133 3.21 -6.96 -32.56
N ARG A 134 2.94 -6.29 -33.68
CA ARG A 134 3.93 -5.46 -34.36
C ARG A 134 3.91 -4.06 -33.76
N THR A 135 5.04 -3.61 -33.23
CA THR A 135 5.23 -2.31 -32.59
C THR A 135 6.51 -1.65 -33.09
N ILE A 136 6.83 -0.47 -32.56
CA ILE A 136 8.15 0.16 -32.70
C ILE A 136 8.88 0.13 -31.35
N LEU A 137 10.19 -0.13 -31.38
CA LEU A 137 11.08 -0.10 -30.22
C LEU A 137 12.33 0.73 -30.53
N PRO A 138 12.96 1.38 -29.53
CA PRO A 138 14.24 2.04 -29.75
C PRO A 138 15.30 1.00 -30.14
N ALA A 139 16.21 1.35 -31.04
CA ALA A 139 17.28 0.44 -31.50
C ALA A 139 18.24 0.01 -30.37
N GLY A 140 18.28 0.75 -29.26
CA GLY A 140 19.00 0.41 -28.03
C GLY A 140 18.55 1.30 -26.87
N SER A 141 18.76 0.86 -25.62
CA SER A 141 18.34 1.59 -24.41
C SER A 141 19.39 2.56 -23.86
N ASN A 142 20.64 2.43 -24.30
CA ASN A 142 21.78 3.08 -23.62
C ASN A 142 22.40 4.22 -24.45
N GLN A 143 21.92 4.47 -25.67
CA GLN A 143 22.39 5.53 -26.55
C GLN A 143 21.22 6.05 -27.40
N PRO A 144 21.25 7.32 -27.86
CA PRO A 144 20.29 7.82 -28.83
C PRO A 144 20.29 6.98 -30.10
N GLY A 145 19.12 6.61 -30.59
CA GLY A 145 18.98 5.81 -31.80
C GLY A 145 17.56 5.86 -32.36
N PRO A 146 17.38 5.47 -33.64
CA PRO A 146 16.06 5.47 -34.26
C PRO A 146 15.16 4.39 -33.65
N PHE A 147 13.86 4.59 -33.75
CA PHE A 147 12.88 3.52 -33.53
C PHE A 147 12.85 2.59 -34.74
N ARG A 148 12.67 1.29 -34.50
CA ARG A 148 12.54 0.27 -35.54
C ARG A 148 11.28 -0.57 -35.31
N PRO A 149 10.60 -1.01 -36.38
CA PRO A 149 9.56 -2.02 -36.26
C PRO A 149 10.10 -3.29 -35.60
N ALA A 150 9.32 -3.88 -34.70
CA ALA A 150 9.63 -5.13 -34.02
C ALA A 150 8.34 -5.93 -33.81
N ASP A 151 8.43 -7.24 -33.99
CA ASP A 151 7.38 -8.18 -33.60
C ASP A 151 7.71 -8.67 -32.18
N VAL A 152 6.81 -8.41 -31.23
CA VAL A 152 6.98 -8.74 -29.82
C VAL A 152 5.74 -9.43 -29.27
N GLU A 153 5.90 -10.23 -28.21
CA GLU A 153 4.76 -10.77 -27.48
C GLU A 153 4.43 -9.84 -26.30
N TYR A 154 3.22 -9.28 -26.29
CA TYR A 154 2.72 -8.52 -25.15
C TYR A 154 1.62 -9.30 -24.45
N HIS A 155 1.83 -9.57 -23.17
CA HIS A 155 0.80 -10.07 -22.26
C HIS A 155 -0.04 -8.92 -21.71
N VAL A 156 -1.26 -9.23 -21.26
CA VAL A 156 -2.19 -8.23 -20.74
C VAL A 156 -2.10 -8.24 -19.22
N ILE A 157 -1.67 -7.11 -18.65
CA ILE A 157 -1.56 -6.91 -17.20
C ILE A 157 -2.86 -6.29 -16.67
N PHE A 158 -3.35 -6.83 -15.56
CA PHE A 158 -4.48 -6.30 -14.80
C PHE A 158 -4.07 -6.02 -13.36
N THR A 159 -4.43 -4.83 -12.91
CA THR A 159 -4.33 -4.41 -11.52
C THR A 159 -5.49 -3.47 -11.20
N ALA A 160 -5.91 -3.51 -9.94
CA ALA A 160 -6.91 -2.63 -9.39
C ALA A 160 -6.51 -2.33 -7.95
N GLU A 161 -6.55 -1.05 -7.59
CA GLU A 161 -6.28 -0.56 -6.26
C GLU A 161 -7.38 0.42 -5.85
N THR A 162 -7.44 0.69 -4.55
CA THR A 162 -8.32 1.72 -4.01
C THR A 162 -7.51 2.65 -3.12
N HIS A 163 -7.95 3.91 -2.99
CA HIS A 163 -7.26 4.90 -2.16
C HIS A 163 -8.27 5.68 -1.31
N ASN A 164 -9.16 4.93 -0.67
CA ASN A 164 -10.42 5.44 -0.10
C ASN A 164 -10.19 6.42 1.05
N PHE A 165 -9.41 6.02 2.07
CA PHE A 165 -9.24 6.84 3.28
C PHE A 165 -8.60 8.20 2.97
N PRO A 166 -7.45 8.28 2.25
CA PRO A 166 -6.86 9.59 1.95
C PRO A 166 -7.72 10.43 1.00
N SER A 167 -8.47 9.79 0.08
CA SER A 167 -9.43 10.51 -0.77
C SER A 167 -10.60 11.09 0.03
N GLY A 168 -10.99 10.44 1.13
CA GLY A 168 -11.97 11.00 2.08
C GLY A 168 -11.45 12.24 2.83
N VAL A 169 -10.14 12.34 3.06
CA VAL A 169 -9.50 13.49 3.74
C VAL A 169 -9.20 14.63 2.77
N ALA A 170 -8.59 14.33 1.64
CA ALA A 170 -8.20 15.29 0.62
C ALA A 170 -8.43 14.66 -0.77
N PRO A 171 -9.61 14.88 -1.40
CA PRO A 171 -10.03 14.14 -2.59
C PRO A 171 -9.07 14.21 -3.77
N PHE A 172 -8.57 15.41 -4.08
CA PHE A 172 -7.68 15.59 -5.23
C PHE A 172 -6.36 14.82 -5.08
N PRO A 173 -5.52 15.08 -4.05
CA PRO A 173 -4.28 14.34 -3.89
C PRO A 173 -4.53 12.85 -3.60
N GLY A 174 -5.61 12.48 -2.91
CA GLY A 174 -5.96 11.07 -2.68
C GLY A 174 -6.25 10.29 -3.97
N ALA A 175 -7.00 10.88 -4.90
CA ALA A 175 -7.28 10.27 -6.20
C ALA A 175 -6.04 10.25 -7.11
N GLU A 176 -5.22 11.31 -7.05
CA GLU A 176 -3.96 11.41 -7.79
C GLU A 176 -2.97 10.32 -7.34
N THR A 177 -2.71 10.20 -6.04
CA THR A 177 -1.75 9.20 -5.53
C THR A 177 -2.27 7.78 -5.69
N GLY A 178 -3.59 7.55 -5.60
CA GLY A 178 -4.20 6.27 -5.91
C GLY A 178 -4.00 5.85 -7.37
N SER A 179 -4.22 6.79 -8.31
CA SER A 179 -3.94 6.55 -9.73
C SER A 179 -2.45 6.32 -9.98
N GLY A 180 -1.59 7.10 -9.32
CA GLY A 180 -0.14 6.98 -9.42
C GLY A 180 0.43 5.67 -8.87
N GLY A 181 -0.10 5.17 -7.75
CA GLY A 181 0.26 3.86 -7.17
C GLY A 181 0.05 2.74 -8.17
N ARG A 182 -1.17 2.68 -8.71
CA ARG A 182 -1.57 1.70 -9.71
C ARG A 182 -0.79 1.80 -11.02
N ILE A 183 -0.31 2.99 -11.42
CA ILE A 183 0.64 3.12 -12.54
C ILE A 183 1.97 2.46 -12.23
N ARG A 184 2.51 2.70 -11.02
CA ARG A 184 3.80 2.13 -10.60
C ARG A 184 3.73 0.61 -10.47
N ASP A 185 2.62 0.05 -10.01
CA ASP A 185 2.44 -1.40 -9.90
C ASP A 185 2.48 -2.10 -11.27
N VAL A 186 1.88 -1.49 -12.31
CA VAL A 186 2.02 -2.00 -13.68
C VAL A 186 3.47 -1.90 -14.15
N HIS A 187 4.13 -0.76 -13.95
CA HIS A 187 5.52 -0.59 -14.35
C HIS A 187 6.46 -1.57 -13.64
N ALA A 188 6.21 -1.87 -12.37
CA ALA A 188 7.03 -2.77 -11.54
C ALA A 188 6.75 -4.26 -11.78
N THR A 189 5.70 -4.61 -12.53
CA THR A 189 5.36 -6.02 -12.81
C THR A 189 6.49 -6.70 -13.61
N GLY A 190 6.97 -7.83 -13.11
CA GLY A 190 8.05 -8.61 -13.69
C GLY A 190 9.36 -7.83 -13.79
N ARG A 191 9.74 -7.44 -15.01
CA ARG A 191 10.96 -6.67 -15.30
C ARG A 191 10.67 -5.34 -16.00
N GLY A 192 9.42 -4.88 -15.92
CA GLY A 192 8.94 -3.72 -16.65
C GLY A 192 7.62 -4.02 -17.36
N GLY A 193 6.56 -3.31 -16.98
CA GLY A 193 5.28 -3.29 -17.70
C GLY A 193 5.03 -1.96 -18.40
N LEU A 194 4.07 -1.94 -19.33
CA LEU A 194 3.64 -0.74 -20.05
C LEU A 194 2.18 -0.43 -19.72
N VAL A 195 1.92 0.73 -19.11
CA VAL A 195 0.54 1.21 -18.90
C VAL A 195 -0.07 1.62 -20.24
N ARG A 196 -1.29 1.14 -20.51
CA ARG A 196 -2.04 1.46 -21.74
C ARG A 196 -3.32 2.22 -21.45
N ILE A 197 -4.19 1.66 -20.61
CA ILE A 197 -5.51 2.21 -20.29
C ILE A 197 -5.68 2.19 -18.77
N GLY A 198 -6.28 3.23 -18.22
CA GLY A 198 -6.70 3.31 -16.81
C GLY A 198 -8.17 3.71 -16.72
N ILE A 199 -8.87 3.13 -15.75
CA ILE A 199 -10.27 3.45 -15.45
C ILE A 199 -10.35 3.78 -13.95
N SER A 200 -10.98 4.90 -13.62
CA SER A 200 -11.27 5.30 -12.25
C SER A 200 -12.78 5.41 -12.08
N ILE A 201 -13.31 4.80 -11.03
CA ILE A 201 -14.74 4.82 -10.72
C ILE A 201 -14.90 5.51 -9.36
N GLY A 202 -15.59 6.64 -9.36
CA GLY A 202 -16.00 7.32 -8.12
C GLY A 202 -17.34 6.75 -7.62
N PRO A 203 -17.70 7.01 -6.35
CA PRO A 203 -19.04 6.73 -5.89
C PRO A 203 -20.07 7.46 -6.78
N PRO A 204 -21.28 6.90 -6.98
CA PRO A 204 -22.35 7.62 -7.65
C PRO A 204 -22.62 8.94 -6.90
N LYS A 205 -23.05 9.98 -7.63
CA LYS A 205 -23.52 11.22 -6.99
C LYS A 205 -24.67 10.86 -6.05
N VAL A 206 -24.40 10.91 -4.75
CA VAL A 206 -25.46 10.95 -3.74
C VAL A 206 -25.82 12.42 -3.62
N GLU A 207 -26.99 12.82 -4.13
CA GLU A 207 -27.58 14.10 -3.78
C GLU A 207 -27.87 14.07 -2.29
N LEU A 208 -26.96 14.62 -1.49
CA LEU A 208 -27.26 14.95 -0.10
C LEU A 208 -28.30 16.07 -0.17
N GLY A 209 -29.58 15.68 -0.07
CA GLY A 209 -30.69 16.62 -0.04
C GLY A 209 -30.42 17.72 0.97
N GLU A 210 -30.67 18.96 0.57
CA GLU A 210 -30.49 20.17 1.38
C GLU A 210 -31.18 20.00 2.74
N ARG A 211 -30.43 19.56 3.77
CA ARG A 211 -30.86 19.79 5.14
C ARG A 211 -30.50 21.22 5.46
N THR A 212 -31.47 22.09 5.27
CA THR A 212 -31.55 23.41 5.87
C THR A 212 -31.25 23.25 7.37
N VAL A 213 -30.05 23.66 7.78
CA VAL A 213 -29.76 23.93 9.18
C VAL A 213 -30.47 25.24 9.47
N GLN A 214 -31.71 25.16 9.97
CA GLN A 214 -32.31 26.29 10.66
C GLN A 214 -31.53 26.46 11.96
N GLU A 215 -30.71 27.50 12.01
CA GLU A 215 -30.12 28.03 13.24
C GLU A 215 -31.26 28.40 14.21
N ALA A 216 -31.15 27.94 15.45
CA ALA A 216 -31.92 28.39 16.60
C ALA A 216 -30.94 28.90 17.66
#